data_AF-A0A949HDS3-F1
#
_entry.id   AF-A0A949HDS3-F1
#
_cell.length_a   1.000
_cell.length_b   1.000
_cell.length_c   1.000
_cell.angle_alpha   90.00
_cell.angle_beta   90.00
_cell.angle_gamma   90.00
#
_symmetry.space_group_name_H-M   'P 1'
#
loop_
_entity.id
_entity.type
_entity.pdbx_description
1 polymer ?
#
loop_
_entity_poly.entity_id
_entity_poly.type
_entity_poly.pdbx_seq_one_letter_code
_entity_poly.pdbx_strand_id
1 'polypeptide(L)'
;MVYDPERFDPDDGPMIAPVGHARKRDRDRRFLAAVLPVAAVAGVRLALHPDDPPLPVLRGAARLIHSPDGFAEVLAESPAPMHAMAFCVGTLSEMPDGDVDQMADRYGRTGRIACVHVRSVCDRASCYDELFADDGDTGMLEGLRIVSRNRFDGVLIPDHTPQMQCAAPWHAGMAYALGYLRAALRLIARDG
;
A
#
# COMPACT_ATOMS: atom_id res chain seq x y z
N MET A 1 -2.43 10.62 -12.50
CA MET A 1 -1.15 9.90 -12.71
C MET A 1 -1.24 9.03 -13.97
N VAL A 2 -0.25 9.08 -14.87
CA VAL A 2 -0.23 8.27 -16.11
C VAL A 2 1.10 7.55 -16.24
N TYR A 3 1.07 6.23 -16.28
CA TYR A 3 2.25 5.37 -16.44
C TYR A 3 2.28 4.76 -17.84
N ASP A 4 3.42 4.91 -18.51
CA ASP A 4 3.75 4.12 -19.70
C ASP A 4 4.52 2.86 -19.25
N PRO A 5 3.88 1.67 -19.29
CA PRO A 5 4.50 0.43 -18.85
C PRO A 5 5.52 -0.14 -19.84
N GLU A 6 5.44 0.27 -21.10
CA GLU A 6 6.25 -0.27 -22.20
C GLU A 6 7.48 0.60 -22.51
N ARG A 7 7.56 1.81 -21.95
CA ARG A 7 8.75 2.69 -22.03
C ARG A 7 9.94 2.13 -21.25
N PHE A 8 10.42 0.98 -21.68
CA PHE A 8 11.74 0.46 -21.40
C PHE A 8 12.63 0.79 -22.60
N ASP A 9 13.57 1.70 -22.40
CA ASP A 9 14.57 2.06 -23.40
C ASP A 9 15.96 1.70 -22.83
N PRO A 10 16.65 0.68 -23.39
CA PRO A 10 17.98 0.29 -22.92
C PRO A 10 19.05 1.36 -23.20
N ASP A 11 18.75 2.34 -24.06
CA ASP A 11 19.66 3.41 -24.44
C ASP A 11 19.42 4.72 -23.62
N ASP A 12 18.33 4.81 -22.84
CA ASP A 12 17.96 5.96 -22.00
C ASP A 12 18.57 5.89 -20.57
N GLY A 13 19.91 5.93 -20.50
CA GLY A 13 20.67 5.99 -19.24
C GLY A 13 21.02 4.63 -18.62
N PRO A 14 21.50 4.57 -17.36
CA PRO A 14 21.91 3.31 -16.71
C PRO A 14 20.68 2.47 -16.32
N MET A 15 20.06 1.85 -17.30
CA MET A 15 18.89 0.98 -17.09
C MET A 15 19.35 -0.42 -16.71
N ILE A 16 18.72 -0.98 -15.66
CA ILE A 16 18.96 -2.36 -15.25
C ILE A 16 18.22 -3.27 -16.25
N ALA A 17 18.87 -4.35 -16.68
CA ALA A 17 18.26 -5.33 -17.57
C ALA A 17 16.92 -5.86 -17.02
N PRO A 18 15.93 -6.19 -17.89
CA PRO A 18 14.64 -6.72 -17.48
C PRO A 18 14.75 -7.90 -16.49
N VAL A 19 13.78 -7.97 -15.57
CA VAL A 19 13.77 -8.95 -14.48
C VAL A 19 12.39 -9.58 -14.40
N GLY A 20 12.28 -10.87 -14.75
CA GLY A 20 11.04 -11.63 -14.60
C GLY A 20 10.72 -12.00 -13.14
N HIS A 21 9.48 -12.42 -12.90
CA HIS A 21 8.95 -12.74 -11.56
C HIS A 21 9.81 -13.73 -10.77
N ALA A 22 10.28 -14.82 -11.40
CA ALA A 22 11.08 -15.84 -10.71
C ALA A 22 12.38 -15.24 -10.12
N ARG A 23 13.07 -14.40 -10.90
CA ARG A 23 14.30 -13.73 -10.45
C ARG A 23 14.01 -12.65 -9.42
N LYS A 24 12.90 -11.93 -9.55
CA LYS A 24 12.46 -10.92 -8.56
C LYS A 24 12.14 -11.59 -7.21
N ARG A 25 11.39 -12.70 -7.22
CA ARG A 25 11.05 -13.50 -6.03
C ARG A 25 12.28 -14.10 -5.37
N ASP A 26 13.22 -14.65 -6.14
CA ASP A 26 14.49 -15.15 -5.60
C ASP A 26 15.31 -14.04 -4.92
N ARG A 27 15.36 -12.84 -5.50
CA ARG A 27 16.03 -11.69 -4.89
C ARG A 27 15.34 -11.25 -3.61
N ASP A 28 14.01 -11.21 -3.59
CA ASP A 28 13.22 -10.87 -2.42
C ASP A 28 13.43 -11.88 -1.28
N ARG A 29 13.39 -13.19 -1.57
CA ARG A 29 13.72 -14.25 -0.60
C ARG A 29 15.11 -14.05 0.02
N ARG A 30 16.12 -13.78 -0.80
CA ARG A 30 17.49 -13.53 -0.32
C ARG A 30 17.60 -12.27 0.53
N PHE A 31 16.88 -11.21 0.15
CA PHE A 31 16.78 -10.00 0.95
C PHE A 31 16.16 -10.30 2.31
N LEU A 32 14.97 -10.92 2.34
CA LEU A 32 14.25 -11.27 3.57
C LEU A 32 15.08 -12.18 4.49
N ALA A 33 15.77 -13.19 3.93
CA ALA A 33 16.64 -14.07 4.70
C ALA A 33 17.79 -13.31 5.40
N ALA A 34 18.28 -12.23 4.79
CA ALA A 34 19.33 -11.40 5.38
C ALA A 34 18.78 -10.39 6.41
N VAL A 35 17.64 -9.75 6.12
CA VAL A 35 17.15 -8.62 6.94
C VAL A 35 16.25 -9.02 8.10
N LEU A 36 15.44 -10.08 7.98
CA LEU A 36 14.47 -10.46 9.02
C LEU A 36 15.13 -10.85 10.35
N PRO A 37 16.26 -11.58 10.40
CA PRO A 37 16.94 -11.84 11.66
C PRO A 37 17.41 -10.56 12.37
N VAL A 38 17.92 -9.59 11.60
CA VAL A 38 18.37 -8.30 12.14
C VAL A 38 17.18 -7.48 12.65
N ALA A 39 16.08 -7.46 11.88
CA ALA A 39 14.84 -6.80 12.28
C ALA A 39 14.27 -7.37 13.59
N ALA A 40 14.34 -8.69 13.78
CA ALA A 40 13.92 -9.35 15.01
C ALA A 40 14.79 -8.94 16.22
N VAL A 41 16.11 -8.89 16.07
CA VAL A 41 17.02 -8.42 17.14
C VAL A 41 16.78 -6.95 17.48
N ALA A 42 16.49 -6.13 16.47
CA ALA A 42 16.24 -4.70 16.65
C ALA A 42 14.81 -4.37 17.15
N GLY A 43 13.91 -5.36 17.21
CA GLY A 43 12.49 -5.11 17.53
C GLY A 43 11.76 -4.29 16.46
N VAL A 44 12.17 -4.39 15.20
CA VAL A 44 11.62 -3.63 14.06
C VAL A 44 10.76 -4.52 13.19
N ARG A 45 9.55 -4.08 12.87
CA ARG A 45 8.69 -4.70 11.85
C ARG A 45 8.97 -4.07 10.49
N LEU A 46 9.24 -4.89 9.49
CA LEU A 46 9.31 -4.48 8.09
C LEU A 46 7.89 -4.44 7.52
N ALA A 47 7.54 -3.35 6.84
CA ALA A 47 6.22 -3.15 6.25
C ALA A 47 6.33 -3.16 4.73
N LEU A 48 5.96 -4.29 4.12
CA LEU A 48 5.97 -4.49 2.68
C LEU A 48 4.80 -3.72 2.03
N HIS A 49 5.10 -2.72 1.21
CA HIS A 49 4.10 -1.95 0.46
C HIS A 49 3.72 -2.67 -0.85
N PRO A 50 2.46 -2.59 -1.32
CA PRO A 50 2.10 -3.11 -2.63
C PRO A 50 2.86 -2.40 -3.76
N ASP A 51 2.92 -2.99 -4.94
CA ASP A 51 3.54 -2.31 -6.08
C ASP A 51 2.61 -1.22 -6.62
N ASP A 52 3.11 0.01 -6.77
CA ASP A 52 2.37 1.17 -7.26
C ASP A 52 3.00 1.70 -8.57
N PRO A 53 2.30 1.66 -9.72
CA PRO A 53 0.97 1.08 -9.89
C PRO A 53 1.02 -0.46 -9.83
N PRO A 54 -0.10 -1.13 -9.48
CA PRO A 54 -0.17 -2.59 -9.34
C PRO A 54 -0.28 -3.29 -10.70
N LEU A 55 0.76 -3.16 -11.53
CA LEU A 55 0.90 -3.83 -12.82
C LEU A 55 1.80 -5.07 -12.68
N PRO A 56 1.57 -6.17 -13.41
CA PRO A 56 2.43 -7.36 -13.33
C PRO A 56 3.88 -7.07 -13.73
N VAL A 57 4.07 -6.21 -14.75
CA VAL A 57 5.37 -5.75 -15.22
C VAL A 57 5.30 -4.25 -15.46
N LEU A 58 6.33 -3.53 -15.00
CA LEU A 58 6.53 -2.12 -15.29
C LEU A 58 7.92 -1.91 -15.86
N ARG A 59 8.02 -1.43 -17.10
CA ARG A 59 9.29 -1.08 -17.78
C ARG A 59 10.34 -2.20 -17.69
N GLY A 60 9.91 -3.42 -18.01
CA GLY A 60 10.76 -4.62 -17.99
C GLY A 60 11.01 -5.24 -16.60
N ALA A 61 10.50 -4.66 -15.51
CA ALA A 61 10.64 -5.20 -14.17
C ALA A 61 9.33 -5.81 -13.66
N ALA A 62 9.38 -7.08 -13.27
CA ALA A 62 8.27 -7.73 -12.60
C ALA A 62 7.98 -7.11 -11.23
N ARG A 63 6.69 -6.94 -10.94
CA ARG A 63 6.15 -6.55 -9.63
C ARG A 63 5.70 -7.82 -8.89
N LEU A 64 5.75 -7.83 -7.56
CA LEU A 64 5.38 -8.99 -6.74
C LEU A 64 3.97 -8.87 -6.16
N ILE A 65 3.48 -7.65 -5.90
CA ILE A 65 2.21 -7.39 -5.22
C ILE A 65 1.36 -6.49 -6.11
N HIS A 66 0.83 -7.11 -7.16
CA HIS A 66 -0.01 -6.45 -8.17
C HIS A 66 -1.41 -7.08 -8.27
N SER A 67 -1.76 -7.95 -7.32
CA SER A 67 -3.05 -8.64 -7.25
C SER A 67 -3.49 -8.79 -5.79
N PRO A 68 -4.79 -9.06 -5.54
CA PRO A 68 -5.31 -9.23 -4.18
C PRO A 68 -4.61 -10.31 -3.36
N ASP A 69 -4.08 -11.33 -4.03
CA ASP A 69 -3.36 -12.45 -3.40
C ASP A 69 -1.84 -12.24 -3.29
N GLY A 70 -1.29 -11.19 -3.92
CA GLY A 70 0.16 -10.96 -3.95
C GLY A 70 0.79 -10.86 -2.57
N PHE A 71 0.07 -10.28 -1.60
CA PHE A 71 0.53 -10.25 -0.20
C PHE A 71 0.65 -11.66 0.39
N ALA A 72 -0.34 -12.53 0.18
CA ALA A 72 -0.30 -13.88 0.71
C ALA A 72 0.90 -14.65 0.16
N GLU A 73 1.22 -14.47 -1.13
CA GLU A 73 2.37 -15.11 -1.77
C GLU A 73 3.71 -14.66 -1.19
N VAL A 74 3.91 -13.35 -1.02
CA VAL A 74 5.19 -12.84 -0.49
C VAL A 74 5.31 -13.11 1.01
N LEU A 75 4.24 -12.92 1.79
CA LEU A 75 4.26 -13.17 3.23
C LEU A 75 4.41 -14.65 3.60
N ALA A 76 4.13 -15.57 2.68
CA ALA A 76 4.39 -17.01 2.84
C ALA A 76 5.89 -17.35 2.84
N GLU A 77 6.75 -16.47 2.33
CA GLU A 77 8.21 -16.68 2.30
C GLU A 77 8.85 -16.68 3.69
N SER A 78 8.18 -16.08 4.68
CA SER A 78 8.61 -16.17 6.08
C SER A 78 7.45 -15.97 7.05
N PRO A 79 7.28 -16.87 8.05
CA PRO A 79 6.30 -16.70 9.13
C PRO A 79 6.76 -15.69 10.20
N ALA A 80 7.93 -15.05 10.03
CA ALA A 80 8.46 -14.14 11.03
C ALA A 80 7.48 -12.98 11.29
N PRO A 81 7.21 -12.63 12.57
CA PRO A 81 6.29 -11.53 12.90
C PRO A 81 6.81 -10.17 12.44
N MET A 82 8.12 -10.04 12.22
CA MET A 82 8.75 -8.85 11.65
C MET A 82 8.49 -8.69 10.15
N HIS A 83 8.00 -9.72 9.47
CA HIS A 83 7.57 -9.64 8.08
C HIS A 83 6.08 -9.28 8.04
N ALA A 84 5.79 -8.00 7.88
CA ALA A 84 4.45 -7.42 7.91
C ALA A 84 4.17 -6.65 6.61
N MET A 85 2.92 -6.21 6.42
CA MET A 85 2.49 -5.43 5.27
C MET A 85 2.22 -3.97 5.65
N ALA A 86 2.53 -3.07 4.72
CA ALA A 86 1.95 -1.74 4.65
C ALA A 86 0.68 -1.86 3.80
N PHE A 87 -0.49 -1.77 4.45
CA PHE A 87 -1.77 -1.88 3.76
C PHE A 87 -2.12 -0.52 3.14
N CYS A 88 -1.78 -0.34 1.87
CA CYS A 88 -2.08 0.91 1.16
C CYS A 88 -3.44 0.84 0.47
N VAL A 89 -4.43 1.54 1.02
CA VAL A 89 -5.81 1.54 0.50
C VAL A 89 -5.83 2.00 -0.96
N GLY A 90 -5.15 3.09 -1.29
CA GLY A 90 -5.08 3.63 -2.65
C GLY A 90 -4.51 2.64 -3.67
N THR A 91 -3.29 2.15 -3.45
CA THR A 91 -2.66 1.19 -4.38
C THR A 91 -3.47 -0.11 -4.51
N LEU A 92 -4.09 -0.58 -3.42
CA LEU A 92 -4.91 -1.78 -3.48
C LEU A 92 -6.22 -1.55 -4.26
N SER A 93 -6.82 -0.35 -4.19
CA SER A 93 -8.01 -0.03 -4.99
C SER A 93 -7.73 0.09 -6.48
N GLU A 94 -6.48 0.37 -6.86
CA GLU A 94 -6.07 0.43 -8.26
C GLU A 94 -5.97 -0.97 -8.92
N MET A 95 -5.96 -2.05 -8.15
CA MET A 95 -5.90 -3.42 -8.67
C MET A 95 -7.14 -3.72 -9.52
N PRO A 96 -7.01 -4.43 -10.66
CA PRO A 96 -8.16 -4.71 -11.54
C PRO A 96 -9.21 -5.61 -10.87
N ASP A 97 -8.75 -6.50 -9.98
CA ASP A 97 -9.56 -7.44 -9.23
C ASP A 97 -9.44 -7.18 -7.73
N GLY A 98 -10.43 -7.63 -6.97
CA GLY A 98 -10.44 -7.54 -5.52
C GLY A 98 -11.27 -6.39 -4.97
N ASP A 99 -11.55 -6.50 -3.68
CA ASP A 99 -12.33 -5.55 -2.91
C ASP A 99 -11.48 -5.16 -1.71
N VAL A 100 -11.17 -3.86 -1.59
CA VAL A 100 -10.24 -3.38 -0.56
C VAL A 100 -10.77 -3.61 0.84
N ASP A 101 -12.09 -3.57 1.05
CA ASP A 101 -12.72 -3.82 2.34
C ASP A 101 -12.60 -5.31 2.72
N GLN A 102 -12.83 -6.22 1.77
CA GLN A 102 -12.59 -7.65 1.95
C GLN A 102 -11.12 -7.96 2.21
N MET A 103 -10.21 -7.27 1.52
CA MET A 103 -8.77 -7.38 1.76
C MET A 103 -8.38 -6.85 3.14
N ALA A 104 -8.93 -5.71 3.56
CA ALA A 104 -8.70 -5.14 4.89
C ALA A 104 -9.17 -6.10 5.98
N ASP A 105 -10.29 -6.79 5.76
CA ASP A 105 -10.81 -7.78 6.69
C ASP A 105 -9.96 -9.05 6.72
N ARG A 106 -9.65 -9.62 5.55
CA ARG A 106 -8.79 -10.81 5.40
C ARG A 106 -7.43 -10.60 6.04
N TYR A 107 -6.75 -9.51 5.68
CA TYR A 107 -5.39 -9.25 6.13
C TYR A 107 -5.34 -8.67 7.55
N GLY A 108 -6.35 -7.90 7.97
CA GLY A 108 -6.48 -7.40 9.34
C GLY A 108 -6.51 -8.53 10.36
N ARG A 109 -7.23 -9.62 10.08
CA ARG A 109 -7.29 -10.81 10.95
C ARG A 109 -5.96 -11.53 11.15
N THR A 110 -4.98 -11.30 10.28
CA THR A 110 -3.67 -11.97 10.39
C THR A 110 -2.77 -11.37 11.47
N GLY A 111 -3.06 -10.15 11.93
CA GLY A 111 -2.16 -9.38 12.79
C GLY A 111 -0.87 -8.93 12.09
N ARG A 112 -0.76 -9.10 10.77
CA ARG A 112 0.45 -8.78 9.98
C ARG A 112 0.40 -7.42 9.29
N ILE A 113 -0.62 -6.59 9.54
CA ILE A 113 -0.60 -5.18 9.09
C ILE A 113 0.27 -4.38 10.07
N ALA A 114 1.27 -3.65 9.57
CA ALA A 114 2.15 -2.78 10.36
C ALA A 114 1.71 -1.32 10.30
N CYS A 115 1.34 -0.85 9.11
CA CYS A 115 0.77 0.47 8.88
C CYS A 115 -0.33 0.39 7.82
N VAL A 116 -1.21 1.39 7.82
CA VAL A 116 -2.24 1.58 6.79
C VAL A 116 -2.02 2.94 6.16
N HIS A 117 -1.91 2.99 4.83
CA HIS A 117 -1.96 4.25 4.09
C HIS A 117 -3.41 4.56 3.70
N VAL A 118 -3.83 5.78 4.00
CA VAL A 118 -5.21 6.26 3.94
C VAL A 118 -5.28 7.37 2.91
N ARG A 119 -5.12 6.98 1.65
CA ARG A 119 -5.35 7.82 0.46
C ARG A 119 -6.40 7.17 -0.42
N SER A 120 -7.12 7.98 -1.19
CA SER A 120 -8.09 7.51 -2.17
C SER A 120 -7.68 7.89 -3.59
N VAL A 121 -8.20 7.13 -4.54
CA VAL A 121 -8.01 7.34 -5.98
C VAL A 121 -9.34 7.11 -6.70
N CYS A 122 -9.42 7.57 -7.94
CA CYS A 122 -10.37 7.08 -8.92
C CYS A 122 -9.63 6.50 -10.14
N ASP A 123 -10.31 5.60 -10.85
CA ASP A 123 -9.74 4.82 -11.95
C ASP A 123 -8.62 3.86 -11.50
N ARG A 124 -7.86 3.28 -12.43
CA ARG A 124 -7.02 2.09 -12.13
C ARG A 124 -5.66 2.09 -12.80
N ALA A 125 -4.70 1.51 -12.07
CA ALA A 125 -3.40 1.04 -12.52
C ALA A 125 -2.59 2.05 -13.36
N SER A 126 -2.65 1.98 -14.69
CA SER A 126 -1.81 2.82 -15.55
C SER A 126 -2.33 4.25 -15.70
N CYS A 127 -3.59 4.53 -15.33
CA CYS A 127 -4.19 5.85 -15.38
C CYS A 127 -5.20 6.00 -14.23
N TYR A 128 -4.81 6.75 -13.20
CA TYR A 128 -5.65 7.03 -12.02
C TYR A 128 -5.40 8.44 -11.53
N ASP A 129 -6.38 9.06 -10.88
CA ASP A 129 -6.20 10.33 -10.20
C ASP A 129 -6.25 10.16 -8.69
N GLU A 130 -5.36 10.88 -7.99
CA GLU A 130 -5.36 10.91 -6.54
C GLU A 130 -6.34 11.96 -6.04
N LEU A 131 -7.15 11.57 -5.07
CA LEU A 131 -8.24 12.36 -4.54
C LEU A 131 -8.08 12.57 -3.04
N PHE A 132 -8.96 13.37 -2.45
CA PHE A 132 -9.02 13.49 -0.99
C PHE A 132 -9.43 12.16 -0.36
N ALA A 133 -9.06 11.92 0.90
CA ALA A 133 -9.34 10.63 1.55
C ALA A 133 -10.84 10.29 1.67
N ASP A 134 -11.72 11.28 1.53
CA ASP A 134 -13.18 11.17 1.53
C ASP A 134 -13.82 11.27 0.15
N ASP A 135 -13.02 11.34 -0.91
CA ASP A 135 -13.46 11.46 -2.30
C ASP A 135 -12.77 10.38 -3.14
N GLY A 136 -13.52 9.52 -3.82
CA GLY A 136 -12.96 8.44 -4.64
C GLY A 136 -13.69 7.11 -4.52
N ASP A 137 -13.08 6.06 -5.07
CA ASP A 137 -13.73 4.75 -5.26
C ASP A 137 -13.78 3.90 -3.98
N THR A 138 -13.10 4.33 -2.92
CA THR A 138 -12.98 3.57 -1.66
C THR A 138 -13.90 4.11 -0.57
N GLY A 139 -14.68 3.23 0.06
CA GLY A 139 -15.44 3.53 1.28
C GLY A 139 -14.54 3.71 2.51
N MET A 140 -13.71 4.76 2.55
CA MET A 140 -12.61 4.91 3.51
C MET A 140 -13.04 4.77 4.98
N LEU A 141 -14.21 5.32 5.35
CA LEU A 141 -14.74 5.17 6.71
C LEU A 141 -15.07 3.71 7.05
N GLU A 142 -15.60 2.94 6.10
CA GLU A 142 -15.88 1.52 6.31
C GLU A 142 -14.58 0.70 6.39
N GLY A 143 -13.61 0.97 5.52
CA GLY A 143 -12.28 0.38 5.62
C GLY A 143 -11.63 0.62 6.99
N LEU A 144 -11.74 1.83 7.54
CA LEU A 144 -11.26 2.14 8.89
C LEU A 144 -12.05 1.41 9.98
N ARG A 145 -13.37 1.22 9.82
CA ARG A 145 -14.17 0.37 10.73
C ARG A 145 -13.71 -1.07 10.70
N ILE A 146 -13.43 -1.64 9.52
CA ILE A 146 -12.94 -3.01 9.36
C ILE A 146 -11.60 -3.18 10.07
N VAL A 147 -10.66 -2.26 9.83
CA VAL A 147 -9.34 -2.25 10.46
C VAL A 147 -9.47 -2.15 11.98
N SER A 148 -10.36 -1.27 12.49
CA SER A 148 -10.66 -1.14 13.92
C SER A 148 -11.29 -2.42 14.51
N ARG A 149 -12.24 -3.04 13.81
CA ARG A 149 -12.89 -4.30 14.23
C ARG A 149 -11.88 -5.44 14.36
N ASN A 150 -10.86 -5.45 13.51
CA ASN A 150 -9.75 -6.39 13.56
C ASN A 150 -8.64 -6.01 14.57
N ARG A 151 -8.90 -5.03 15.44
CA ARG A 151 -8.01 -4.61 16.54
C ARG A 151 -6.63 -4.18 16.08
N PHE A 152 -6.55 -3.55 14.91
CA PHE A 152 -5.30 -2.97 14.44
C PHE A 152 -4.80 -1.91 15.43
N ASP A 153 -3.52 -2.03 15.80
CA ASP A 153 -2.84 -1.21 16.80
C ASP A 153 -1.63 -0.45 16.22
N GLY A 154 -1.48 -0.46 14.89
CA GLY A 154 -0.39 0.23 14.19
C GLY A 154 -0.74 1.67 13.82
N VAL A 155 0.00 2.19 12.84
CA VAL A 155 -0.08 3.61 12.42
C VAL A 155 -0.97 3.77 11.18
N LEU A 156 -1.88 4.73 11.24
CA LEU A 156 -2.60 5.25 10.07
C LEU A 156 -1.83 6.44 9.50
N ILE A 157 -1.56 6.42 8.20
CA ILE A 157 -0.75 7.42 7.50
C ILE A 157 -1.61 8.00 6.36
N PRO A 158 -1.84 9.33 6.29
CA PRO A 158 -2.66 9.93 5.21
C PRO A 158 -2.03 9.79 3.81
N ASP A 159 -0.74 9.48 3.74
CA ASP A 159 0.03 9.20 2.52
C ASP A 159 0.05 10.37 1.54
N HIS A 160 -0.90 10.44 0.61
CA HIS A 160 -0.99 11.48 -0.41
C HIS A 160 -2.29 12.27 -0.30
N THR A 161 -2.27 13.49 -0.82
CA THR A 161 -3.42 14.41 -0.82
C THR A 161 -3.29 15.40 -1.97
N PRO A 162 -4.40 15.82 -2.61
CA PRO A 162 -4.36 16.84 -3.64
C PRO A 162 -3.73 18.15 -3.16
N GLN A 163 -3.00 18.82 -4.05
CA GLN A 163 -2.44 20.14 -3.75
C GLN A 163 -3.56 21.19 -3.67
N MET A 164 -3.59 21.91 -2.56
CA MET A 164 -4.56 22.99 -2.33
C MET A 164 -4.09 24.31 -2.94
N GLN A 165 -5.01 25.07 -3.55
CA GLN A 165 -4.74 26.44 -4.02
C GLN A 165 -4.64 27.42 -2.83
N CYS A 166 -3.49 27.45 -2.18
CA CYS A 166 -3.21 28.33 -1.05
C CYS A 166 -1.70 28.58 -0.89
N ALA A 167 -1.30 29.39 0.10
CA ALA A 167 0.11 29.72 0.36
C ALA A 167 0.97 28.53 0.83
N ALA A 168 0.35 27.48 1.38
CA ALA A 168 1.05 26.27 1.83
C ALA A 168 0.32 24.99 1.34
N PRO A 169 0.35 24.68 0.03
CA PRO A 169 -0.49 23.66 -0.61
C PRO A 169 -0.41 22.28 0.05
N TRP A 170 0.82 21.79 0.26
CA TRP A 170 1.07 20.47 0.86
C TRP A 170 0.56 20.38 2.30
N HIS A 171 0.89 21.38 3.13
CA HIS A 171 0.49 21.41 4.53
C HIS A 171 -1.03 21.49 4.67
N ALA A 172 -1.70 22.24 3.79
CA ALA A 172 -3.15 22.36 3.80
C ALA A 172 -3.85 21.03 3.48
N GLY A 173 -3.41 20.32 2.42
CA GLY A 173 -3.95 19.00 2.09
C GLY A 173 -3.67 17.97 3.20
N MET A 174 -2.46 17.97 3.77
CA MET A 174 -2.14 17.07 4.88
C MET A 174 -2.95 17.37 6.15
N ALA A 175 -3.15 18.65 6.47
CA ALA A 175 -4.01 19.05 7.60
C ALA A 175 -5.46 18.60 7.39
N TYR A 176 -5.96 18.66 6.14
CA TYR A 176 -7.27 18.13 5.78
C TYR A 176 -7.36 16.63 6.04
N ALA A 177 -6.42 15.84 5.49
CA ALA A 177 -6.40 14.39 5.64
C ALA A 177 -6.27 13.94 7.11
N LEU A 178 -5.41 14.60 7.89
CA LEU A 178 -5.29 14.36 9.34
C LEU A 178 -6.57 14.74 10.10
N GLY A 179 -7.24 15.82 9.69
CA GLY A 179 -8.53 16.23 10.24
C GLY A 179 -9.61 15.18 9.98
N TYR A 180 -9.70 14.69 8.75
CA TYR A 180 -10.60 13.59 8.37
C TYR A 180 -10.34 12.34 9.20
N LEU A 181 -9.08 11.87 9.27
CA LEU A 181 -8.69 10.70 10.07
C LEU A 181 -9.09 10.85 11.54
N ARG A 182 -8.82 12.02 12.13
CA ARG A 182 -9.18 12.29 13.53
C ARG A 182 -10.70 12.25 13.75
N ALA A 183 -11.47 12.77 12.80
CA ALA A 183 -12.94 12.72 12.86
C ALA A 183 -13.45 11.28 12.73
N ALA A 184 -12.95 10.53 11.75
CA ALA A 184 -13.30 9.13 11.53
C ALA A 184 -13.02 8.26 12.77
N LEU A 185 -11.83 8.36 13.35
CA LEU A 185 -11.48 7.64 14.57
C LEU A 185 -12.39 7.97 15.76
N ARG A 186 -12.78 9.24 15.90
CA ARG A 186 -13.72 9.66 16.95
C ARG A 186 -15.12 9.13 16.74
N LEU A 187 -15.57 9.01 15.49
CA LEU A 187 -16.87 8.43 15.17
C LEU A 187 -16.86 6.93 15.48
N ILE A 188 -15.84 6.20 15.00
CA ILE A 188 -15.68 4.76 15.24
C ILE A 188 -15.62 4.44 16.74
N ALA A 189 -14.90 5.24 17.53
CA ALA A 189 -14.80 5.05 18.98
C ALA A 189 -16.09 5.36 19.76
N ARG A 190 -17.10 6.00 19.15
CA ARG A 190 -18.42 6.22 19.76
C ARG A 190 -19.41 5.11 19.42
N ASP A 191 -19.21 4.45 18.28
CA ASP A 191 -20.08 3.39 17.78
C ASP A 191 -19.81 2.03 18.45
N GLY A 192 -18.70 1.88 19.20
CA GLY A 192 -18.31 0.65 19.91
C GLY A 192 -18.19 0.84 21.41
#